data_AF-C7ZQ46-F1
#
_entry.id   AF-C7ZQ46-F1
#
_cell.length_a   1.000
_cell.length_b   1.000
_cell.length_c   1.000
_cell.angle_alpha   90.00
_cell.angle_beta   90.00
_cell.angle_gamma   90.00
#
_symmetry.space_group_name_H-M   'P 1'
#
loop_
_entity.id
_entity.type
_entity.pdbx_description
1 polymer ?
#
loop_
_entity_poly.entity_id
_entity_poly.type
_entity_poly.pdbx_seq_one_letter_code
_entity_poly.pdbx_strand_id
1 'polypeptide(L)'
;MEHSTSPAQEGSEANNTILLPIFNLIIPSRSNSPLQLDACYFESAGLLDESCTQEQSDCGLNWPSDPGFQDYEPPLASPQPIWWQDSPPVLRKSESLEEQLTRALCQHAHKESKGFLPLEKLHELVVEDSVAEALTTYIPGLSLDDARSHAQEICPRSMRAPLQPSFRRMFAILVMIQQPQEILTFIRHNIADHDLPLVRVRHGNKGAHELRRKTQPHKTLECLKGWSPFLVNSFEEYQWKTSARRRRLRRRGWNRPVESICFGSTLFQTTDAPGAYLTSETMPRLKPTFAPSRPQVPQRRNTVPRAD
;
A
#
# COMPACT_ATOMS: atom_id res chain seq x y z
N MET A 1 -61.10 -18.77 21.02
CA MET A 1 -60.83 -17.72 22.01
C MET A 1 -60.46 -18.42 23.30
N GLU A 2 -59.19 -18.77 23.48
CA GLU A 2 -58.70 -19.23 24.78
C GLU A 2 -57.35 -18.56 25.04
N HIS A 3 -57.33 -17.84 26.15
CA HIS A 3 -56.22 -17.08 26.67
C HIS A 3 -55.27 -18.03 27.39
N SER A 4 -53.97 -17.92 27.14
CA SER A 4 -52.95 -18.48 28.02
C SER A 4 -51.87 -17.44 28.26
N THR A 5 -52.09 -16.76 29.39
CA THR A 5 -51.19 -15.84 30.08
C THR A 5 -50.01 -16.63 30.62
N SER A 6 -48.79 -16.20 30.29
CA SER A 6 -47.55 -16.74 30.85
C SER A 6 -46.86 -15.69 31.73
N PRO A 7 -46.21 -16.10 32.83
CA PRO A 7 -45.90 -15.22 33.95
C PRO A 7 -44.61 -14.42 33.78
N ALA A 8 -44.62 -13.27 34.46
CA ALA A 8 -43.50 -12.37 34.68
C ALA A 8 -42.27 -13.10 35.25
N GLN A 9 -41.11 -12.77 34.70
CA GLN A 9 -39.81 -13.11 35.27
C GLN A 9 -39.15 -11.81 35.73
N GLU A 10 -39.28 -11.57 37.02
CA GLU A 10 -38.64 -10.53 37.83
C GLU A 10 -37.23 -11.05 38.20
N GLY A 11 -36.18 -10.26 37.96
CA GLY A 11 -34.83 -10.75 38.22
C GLY A 11 -33.69 -9.79 37.93
N SER A 12 -33.38 -8.95 38.93
CA SER A 12 -32.03 -8.53 39.32
C SER A 12 -31.30 -7.48 38.47
N GLU A 13 -31.57 -6.21 38.79
CA GLU A 13 -30.69 -5.08 38.48
C GLU A 13 -29.47 -5.08 39.42
N ALA A 14 -28.34 -5.59 38.95
CA ALA A 14 -27.04 -5.40 39.60
C ALA A 14 -26.43 -4.05 39.15
N ASN A 15 -26.68 -3.02 39.95
CA ASN A 15 -26.03 -1.70 39.82
C ASN A 15 -24.54 -1.78 40.17
N ASN A 16 -23.70 -2.09 39.17
CA ASN A 16 -22.24 -1.96 39.28
C ASN A 16 -21.83 -0.52 38.97
N THR A 17 -21.89 0.34 39.98
CA THR A 17 -21.31 1.70 39.95
C THR A 17 -19.79 1.59 39.97
N ILE A 18 -19.19 1.60 38.78
CA ILE A 18 -17.73 1.69 38.62
C ILE A 18 -17.33 3.15 38.85
N LEU A 19 -16.73 3.42 40.01
CA LEU A 19 -16.06 4.68 40.32
C LEU A 19 -14.82 4.83 39.42
N LEU A 20 -14.93 5.67 38.39
CA LEU A 20 -13.79 6.04 37.56
C LEU A 20 -12.92 7.08 38.29
N PRO A 21 -11.59 6.94 38.25
CA PRO A 21 -10.67 7.91 38.86
C PRO A 21 -10.77 9.27 38.15
N ILE A 22 -11.03 10.30 38.95
CA ILE A 22 -11.06 11.70 38.52
C ILE A 22 -9.62 12.13 38.23
N PHE A 23 -9.27 12.19 36.94
CA PHE A 23 -8.03 12.82 36.49
C PHE A 23 -8.27 14.32 36.32
N ASN A 24 -7.68 15.12 37.21
CA ASN A 24 -7.62 16.57 37.07
C ASN A 24 -6.70 16.94 35.90
N LEU A 25 -7.30 17.08 34.71
CA LEU A 25 -6.61 17.61 33.53
C LEU A 25 -6.47 19.13 33.67
N ILE A 26 -5.26 19.57 34.04
CA ILE A 26 -4.84 20.96 33.91
C ILE A 26 -4.72 21.25 32.40
N ILE A 27 -5.74 21.88 31.83
CA ILE A 27 -5.73 22.32 30.43
C ILE A 27 -4.96 23.65 30.36
N PRO A 28 -3.81 23.73 29.67
CA PRO A 28 -3.16 25.01 29.42
C PRO A 28 -4.05 25.83 28.48
N SER A 29 -4.59 26.92 29.01
CA SER A 29 -5.33 27.95 28.28
C SER A 29 -4.46 28.53 27.15
N ARG A 30 -4.80 28.19 25.89
CA ARG A 30 -4.21 28.82 24.71
C ARG A 30 -4.88 30.17 24.45
N SER A 31 -4.06 31.18 24.21
CA SER A 31 -4.45 32.52 23.84
C SER A 31 -5.16 32.54 22.48
N ASN A 32 -6.35 33.15 22.47
CA ASN A 32 -7.11 33.48 21.28
C ASN A 32 -6.31 34.46 20.41
N SER A 33 -5.80 34.00 19.27
CA SER A 33 -5.35 34.89 18.19
C SER A 33 -6.30 34.70 17.01
N PRO A 34 -6.97 35.77 16.52
CA PRO A 34 -7.91 35.70 15.41
C PRO A 34 -7.13 35.46 14.11
N LEU A 35 -7.42 34.35 13.44
CA LEU A 35 -6.91 34.10 12.09
C LEU A 35 -7.74 34.91 11.10
N GLN A 36 -7.10 35.92 10.49
CA GLN A 36 -7.60 36.58 9.29
C GLN A 36 -7.61 35.55 8.14
N LEU A 37 -8.81 35.28 7.63
CA LEU A 37 -9.05 34.51 6.42
C LEU A 37 -8.96 35.46 5.22
N ASP A 38 -7.87 35.41 4.48
CA ASP A 38 -7.79 36.04 3.17
C ASP A 38 -8.58 35.20 2.15
N ALA A 39 -9.68 35.77 1.70
CA ALA A 39 -10.48 35.30 0.59
C ALA A 39 -9.79 35.65 -0.73
N CYS A 40 -9.15 34.68 -1.36
CA CYS A 40 -8.83 34.71 -2.79
C CYS A 40 -9.35 33.43 -3.44
N TYR A 41 -10.66 33.43 -3.64
CA TYR A 41 -11.42 32.53 -4.49
C TYR A 41 -11.70 33.32 -5.77
N PHE A 42 -11.21 32.87 -6.93
CA PHE A 42 -11.98 32.78 -8.19
C PHE A 42 -11.07 32.41 -9.39
N GLU A 43 -11.69 31.61 -10.27
CA GLU A 43 -11.47 31.54 -11.72
C GLU A 43 -10.16 30.98 -12.29
N SER A 44 -10.23 29.71 -12.70
CA SER A 44 -9.71 29.28 -14.00
C SER A 44 -10.47 28.03 -14.45
N ALA A 45 -11.61 28.25 -15.12
CA ALA A 45 -12.26 27.23 -15.93
C ALA A 45 -11.54 27.18 -17.28
N GLY A 46 -10.66 26.20 -17.46
CA GLY A 46 -10.05 25.86 -18.74
C GLY A 46 -10.93 24.87 -19.48
N LEU A 47 -11.70 25.38 -20.44
CA LEU A 47 -12.41 24.64 -21.48
C LEU A 47 -11.37 24.06 -22.45
N LEU A 48 -11.15 22.75 -22.45
CA LEU A 48 -10.46 22.05 -23.53
C LEU A 48 -11.41 21.05 -24.16
N ASP A 49 -11.85 21.43 -25.35
CA ASP A 49 -12.39 20.58 -26.40
C ASP A 49 -11.23 19.78 -27.01
N GLU A 50 -11.21 18.47 -26.79
CA GLU A 50 -10.36 17.55 -27.54
C GLU A 50 -11.25 16.46 -28.14
N SER A 51 -11.62 16.73 -29.39
CA SER A 51 -12.27 15.81 -30.31
C SER A 51 -11.37 14.58 -30.54
N CYS A 52 -11.78 13.43 -30.02
CA CYS A 52 -11.11 12.15 -30.26
C CYS A 52 -11.56 11.60 -31.62
N THR A 53 -10.76 11.83 -32.67
CA THR A 53 -10.91 11.11 -33.94
C THR A 53 -10.38 9.69 -33.78
N GLN A 54 -11.31 8.74 -33.71
CA GLN A 54 -11.08 7.32 -33.67
C GLN A 54 -10.66 6.82 -35.06
N GLU A 55 -9.35 6.77 -35.31
CA GLU A 55 -8.81 6.09 -36.49
C GLU A 55 -8.80 4.57 -36.24
N GLN A 56 -9.66 3.87 -37.00
CA GLN A 56 -9.62 2.43 -37.20
C GLN A 56 -8.31 2.06 -37.91
N SER A 57 -7.29 1.65 -37.16
CA SER A 57 -6.11 0.99 -37.72
C SER A 57 -6.37 -0.51 -37.83
N ASP A 58 -6.65 -0.93 -39.06
CA ASP A 58 -6.79 -2.32 -39.49
C ASP A 58 -5.41 -3.01 -39.48
N CYS A 59 -5.01 -3.56 -38.33
CA CYS A 59 -3.77 -4.32 -38.21
C CYS A 59 -4.01 -5.79 -38.54
N GLY A 60 -4.09 -6.09 -39.84
CA GLY A 60 -3.99 -7.44 -40.38
C GLY A 60 -2.58 -8.02 -40.16
N LEU A 61 -2.34 -8.61 -39.00
CA LEU A 61 -1.14 -9.43 -38.76
C LEU A 61 -1.34 -10.81 -39.36
N ASN A 62 -1.04 -10.90 -40.66
CA ASN A 62 -0.83 -12.14 -41.39
C ASN A 62 0.49 -12.76 -40.89
N TRP A 63 0.41 -13.73 -39.98
CA TRP A 63 1.57 -14.52 -39.58
C TRP A 63 1.91 -15.50 -40.69
N PRO A 64 3.12 -15.44 -41.28
CA PRO A 64 3.55 -16.46 -42.23
C PRO A 64 3.67 -17.79 -41.49
N SER A 65 2.95 -18.80 -41.97
CA SER A 65 3.15 -20.19 -41.60
C SER A 65 4.53 -20.61 -42.12
N ASP A 66 5.44 -20.92 -41.20
CA ASP A 66 6.77 -21.42 -41.50
C ASP A 66 6.68 -22.94 -41.76
N PRO A 67 6.94 -23.44 -42.98
CA PRO A 67 6.93 -24.86 -43.28
C PRO A 67 8.37 -25.37 -43.32
N GLY A 68 8.82 -26.06 -42.27
CA GLY A 68 10.09 -26.79 -42.35
C GLY A 68 10.78 -27.10 -41.03
N PHE A 69 10.10 -27.76 -40.09
CA PHE A 69 10.83 -28.45 -39.02
C PHE A 69 11.38 -29.77 -39.57
N GLN A 70 12.67 -29.76 -39.90
CA GLN A 70 13.46 -30.95 -40.19
C GLN A 70 13.61 -31.80 -38.93
N ASP A 71 13.33 -33.09 -39.09
CA ASP A 71 13.65 -34.17 -38.15
C ASP A 71 15.16 -34.22 -37.90
N TYR A 72 15.60 -33.61 -36.81
CA TYR A 72 16.92 -33.85 -36.24
C TYR A 72 16.77 -34.86 -35.11
N GLU A 73 17.04 -36.13 -35.44
CA GLU A 73 17.23 -37.21 -34.47
C GLU A 73 18.50 -36.91 -33.64
N PRO A 74 18.39 -36.63 -32.32
CA PRO A 74 19.56 -36.40 -31.50
C PRO A 74 20.27 -37.74 -31.20
N PRO A 75 21.60 -37.78 -31.24
CA PRO A 75 22.37 -39.00 -31.03
C PRO A 75 22.15 -39.56 -29.61
N LEU A 76 21.87 -40.87 -29.58
CA LEU A 76 21.77 -41.76 -28.43
C LEU A 76 23.01 -41.66 -27.52
N ALA A 77 23.02 -40.68 -26.62
CA ALA A 77 24.00 -40.59 -25.54
C ALA A 77 23.49 -41.37 -24.31
N SER A 78 24.07 -42.54 -24.13
CA SER A 78 24.40 -43.21 -22.85
C SER A 78 23.38 -43.09 -21.69
N PRO A 79 22.69 -44.19 -21.33
CA PRO A 79 21.87 -44.25 -20.12
C PRO A 79 22.78 -44.37 -18.89
N GLN A 80 23.30 -43.24 -18.42
CA GLN A 80 23.75 -43.15 -17.03
C GLN A 80 22.50 -43.22 -16.15
N PRO A 81 22.44 -44.13 -15.15
CA PRO A 81 21.36 -44.09 -14.18
C PRO A 81 21.52 -42.78 -13.42
N ILE A 82 20.69 -41.80 -13.76
CA ILE A 82 20.53 -40.59 -12.97
C ILE A 82 19.74 -41.04 -11.76
N TRP A 83 20.44 -41.38 -10.68
CA TRP A 83 19.87 -41.47 -9.35
C TRP A 83 19.47 -40.04 -8.98
N TRP A 84 18.33 -39.59 -9.52
CA TRP A 84 17.65 -38.41 -9.01
C TRP A 84 17.51 -38.68 -7.52
N GLN A 85 18.22 -37.90 -6.73
CA GLN A 85 18.03 -37.86 -5.30
C GLN A 85 16.60 -37.40 -5.10
N ASP A 86 15.70 -38.37 -4.97
CA ASP A 86 14.42 -38.25 -4.31
C ASP A 86 14.70 -37.91 -2.85
N SER A 87 15.21 -36.71 -2.62
CA SER A 87 14.97 -36.06 -1.35
C SER A 87 13.45 -35.95 -1.31
N PRO A 88 12.75 -36.72 -0.44
CA PRO A 88 11.30 -36.62 -0.34
C PRO A 88 11.00 -35.13 -0.21
N PRO A 89 10.08 -34.57 -1.02
CA PRO A 89 9.82 -33.14 -1.04
C PRO A 89 9.59 -32.74 0.40
N VAL A 90 10.59 -32.07 0.98
CA VAL A 90 10.56 -31.66 2.38
C VAL A 90 9.31 -30.83 2.42
N LEU A 91 8.27 -31.33 3.10
CA LEU A 91 6.96 -30.71 3.22
C LEU A 91 7.19 -29.38 3.91
N ARG A 92 7.58 -28.38 3.13
CA ARG A 92 7.83 -27.03 3.60
C ARG A 92 6.44 -26.56 3.97
N LYS A 93 6.21 -26.47 5.27
CA LYS A 93 4.98 -25.89 5.81
C LYS A 93 4.74 -24.59 5.06
N SER A 94 3.69 -24.55 4.25
CA SER A 94 3.36 -23.39 3.44
C SER A 94 3.18 -22.22 4.40
N GLU A 95 4.07 -21.24 4.32
CA GLU A 95 4.01 -20.04 5.14
C GLU A 95 2.75 -19.26 4.76
N SER A 96 2.06 -18.69 5.75
CA SER A 96 0.83 -17.94 5.48
C SER A 96 1.12 -16.71 4.62
N LEU A 97 0.14 -16.24 3.85
CA LEU A 97 0.29 -15.02 3.05
C LEU A 97 0.67 -13.80 3.92
N GLU A 98 0.18 -13.74 5.17
CA GLU A 98 0.56 -12.72 6.15
C GLU A 98 2.05 -12.75 6.48
N GLU A 99 2.61 -13.94 6.74
CA GLU A 99 4.03 -14.13 7.03
C GLU A 99 4.88 -13.76 5.81
N GLN A 100 4.46 -14.16 4.61
CA GLN A 100 5.15 -13.84 3.37
C GLN A 100 5.19 -12.32 3.12
N LEU A 101 4.05 -11.63 3.25
CA LEU A 101 3.97 -10.17 3.11
C LEU A 101 4.82 -9.45 4.17
N THR A 102 4.78 -9.94 5.41
CA THR A 102 5.57 -9.36 6.51
C THR A 102 7.07 -9.53 6.28
N ARG A 103 7.52 -10.70 5.80
CA ARG A 103 8.94 -10.93 5.46
C ARG A 103 9.39 -10.12 4.25
N ALA A 104 8.49 -9.87 3.30
CA ALA A 104 8.77 -9.07 2.12
C ALA A 104 8.85 -7.56 2.40
N LEU A 105 8.48 -7.11 3.60
CA LEU A 105 8.74 -5.73 4.04
C LEU A 105 10.26 -5.53 4.15
N CYS A 106 10.82 -4.77 3.22
CA CYS A 106 12.20 -4.35 3.27
C CYS A 106 12.42 -3.42 4.47
N GLN A 107 13.04 -3.96 5.52
CA GLN A 107 13.63 -3.15 6.58
C GLN A 107 14.73 -2.29 5.93
N HIS A 108 14.64 -0.96 5.98
CA HIS A 108 15.82 -0.19 5.57
C HIS A 108 16.92 -0.44 6.61
N ALA A 109 18.18 -0.21 6.21
CA ALA A 109 19.35 -0.34 7.07
C ALA A 109 19.26 0.44 8.40
N HIS A 110 18.35 1.41 8.52
CA HIS A 110 18.08 2.10 9.77
C HIS A 110 17.00 1.39 10.58
N LYS A 111 17.33 0.97 11.81
CA LYS A 111 16.48 0.22 12.75
C LYS A 111 15.11 0.85 13.05
N GLU A 112 14.92 2.13 12.74
CA GLU A 112 13.68 2.88 13.02
C GLU A 112 12.77 3.05 11.79
N SER A 113 13.22 2.60 10.61
CA SER A 113 12.42 2.72 9.41
C SER A 113 11.27 1.72 9.43
N LYS A 114 10.03 2.24 9.38
CA LYS A 114 8.86 1.44 9.06
C LYS A 114 9.09 0.90 7.64
N GLY A 115 9.39 -0.39 7.51
CA GLY A 115 9.78 -1.02 6.25
C GLY A 115 8.81 -0.74 5.10
N PHE A 116 9.26 -0.93 3.87
CA PHE A 116 8.42 -0.75 2.68
C PHE A 116 8.22 -2.08 1.97
N LEU A 117 7.05 -2.25 1.33
CA LEU A 117 6.78 -3.41 0.48
C LEU A 117 6.99 -2.99 -0.98
N PRO A 118 8.02 -3.51 -1.69
CA PRO A 118 8.19 -3.26 -3.12
C PRO A 118 6.95 -3.69 -3.91
N LEU A 119 6.59 -2.94 -4.94
CA LEU A 119 5.39 -3.21 -5.74
C LEU A 119 5.52 -4.54 -6.49
N GLU A 120 6.71 -4.85 -6.97
CA GLU A 120 7.03 -6.07 -7.69
C GLU A 120 6.84 -7.28 -6.78
N LYS A 121 7.33 -7.19 -5.54
CA LYS A 121 7.13 -8.25 -4.53
C LYS A 121 5.69 -8.38 -4.09
N LEU A 122 4.95 -7.28 -4.01
CA LEU A 122 3.50 -7.35 -3.77
C LEU A 122 2.79 -8.15 -4.88
N HIS A 123 3.11 -7.89 -6.15
CA HIS A 123 2.46 -8.60 -7.27
C HIS A 123 2.86 -10.08 -7.37
N GLU A 124 4.07 -10.42 -6.92
CA GLU A 124 4.57 -11.81 -6.84
C GLU A 124 3.84 -12.61 -5.74
N LEU A 125 3.56 -11.97 -4.60
CA LEU A 125 2.93 -12.64 -3.45
C LEU A 125 1.40 -12.67 -3.53
N VAL A 126 0.80 -11.57 -4.01
CA VAL A 126 -0.66 -11.43 -4.12
C VAL A 126 -1.08 -11.84 -5.51
N VAL A 127 -1.25 -13.16 -5.66
CA VAL A 127 -1.69 -13.87 -6.86
C VAL A 127 -3.04 -14.52 -6.60
N GLU A 128 -3.77 -14.89 -7.66
CA GLU A 128 -5.13 -15.42 -7.52
C GLU A 128 -5.20 -16.64 -6.58
N ASP A 129 -4.26 -17.58 -6.69
CA ASP A 129 -4.25 -18.79 -5.87
C ASP A 129 -4.04 -18.47 -4.38
N SER A 130 -3.10 -17.58 -4.05
CA SER A 130 -2.83 -17.19 -2.66
C SER A 130 -3.96 -16.36 -2.05
N VAL A 131 -4.65 -15.56 -2.87
CA VAL A 131 -5.85 -14.82 -2.46
C VAL A 131 -7.02 -15.77 -2.22
N ALA A 132 -7.27 -16.73 -3.11
CA ALA A 132 -8.35 -17.70 -2.95
C ALA A 132 -8.14 -18.55 -1.67
N GLU A 133 -6.93 -19.05 -1.44
CA GLU A 133 -6.57 -19.80 -0.22
C GLU A 133 -6.80 -18.96 1.04
N ALA A 134 -6.32 -17.72 1.05
CA ALA A 134 -6.55 -16.81 2.17
C ALA A 134 -8.05 -16.53 2.38
N LEU A 135 -8.84 -16.29 1.33
CA LEU A 135 -10.28 -16.06 1.48
C LEU A 135 -11.01 -17.27 2.07
N THR A 136 -10.72 -18.48 1.60
CA THR A 136 -11.34 -19.70 2.16
C THR A 136 -10.95 -19.96 3.61
N THR A 137 -9.76 -19.51 4.03
CA THR A 137 -9.27 -19.67 5.41
C THR A 137 -9.95 -18.69 6.37
N TYR A 138 -10.16 -17.44 5.95
CA TYR A 138 -10.69 -16.38 6.84
C TYR A 138 -12.21 -16.19 6.74
N ILE A 139 -12.87 -16.71 5.70
CA ILE A 139 -14.32 -16.62 5.51
C ILE A 139 -14.91 -18.04 5.58
N PRO A 140 -15.34 -18.51 6.77
CA PRO A 140 -15.88 -19.85 6.93
C PRO A 140 -17.17 -20.00 6.11
N GLY A 141 -17.25 -21.08 5.33
CA GLY A 141 -18.40 -21.37 4.46
C GLY A 141 -18.34 -20.74 3.07
N LEU A 142 -17.29 -19.97 2.75
CA LEU A 142 -17.06 -19.51 1.37
C LEU A 142 -16.63 -20.71 0.51
N SER A 143 -17.35 -20.94 -0.59
CA SER A 143 -16.99 -22.01 -1.51
C SER A 143 -15.66 -21.69 -2.22
N LEU A 144 -14.93 -22.74 -2.65
CA LEU A 144 -13.67 -22.55 -3.37
C LEU A 144 -13.89 -21.80 -4.70
N ASP A 145 -15.02 -22.03 -5.36
CA ASP A 145 -15.34 -21.37 -6.63
C ASP A 145 -15.66 -19.88 -6.42
N ASP A 146 -16.40 -19.52 -5.37
CA ASP A 146 -16.64 -18.12 -5.01
C ASP A 146 -15.34 -17.42 -4.61
N ALA A 147 -14.48 -18.10 -3.84
CA ALA A 147 -13.17 -17.57 -3.46
C ALA A 147 -12.29 -17.31 -4.70
N ARG A 148 -12.30 -18.21 -5.69
CA ARG A 148 -11.60 -18.02 -6.97
C ARG A 148 -12.19 -16.86 -7.77
N SER A 149 -13.51 -16.73 -7.80
CA SER A 149 -14.19 -15.60 -8.47
C SER A 149 -13.76 -14.27 -7.85
N HIS A 150 -13.76 -14.16 -6.53
CA HIS A 150 -13.28 -12.96 -5.83
C HIS A 150 -11.78 -12.74 -6.03
N ALA A 151 -10.97 -13.80 -6.05
CA ALA A 151 -9.54 -13.69 -6.30
C ALA A 151 -9.23 -13.12 -7.69
N GLN A 152 -10.01 -13.49 -8.72
CA GLN A 152 -9.89 -12.92 -10.06
C GLN A 152 -10.25 -11.43 -10.10
N GLU A 153 -11.25 -11.01 -9.33
CA GLU A 153 -11.63 -9.59 -9.18
C GLU A 153 -10.56 -8.78 -8.44
N ILE A 154 -9.95 -9.36 -7.40
CA ILE A 154 -8.87 -8.71 -6.63
C ILE A 154 -7.58 -8.63 -7.45
N CYS A 155 -7.26 -9.69 -8.19
CA CYS A 155 -6.04 -9.87 -8.97
C CYS A 155 -6.32 -10.08 -10.46
N PRO A 156 -6.76 -9.06 -11.22
CA PRO A 156 -7.02 -9.24 -12.65
C PRO A 156 -5.78 -9.79 -13.37
N ARG A 157 -5.91 -10.94 -14.04
CA ARG A 157 -4.86 -11.55 -14.90
C ARG A 157 -4.47 -10.64 -16.06
N SER A 158 -5.46 -9.94 -16.61
CA SER A 158 -5.30 -9.19 -17.85
C SER A 158 -5.01 -7.73 -17.55
N MET A 159 -3.76 -7.31 -17.76
CA MET A 159 -3.42 -5.88 -17.85
C MET A 159 -4.03 -5.21 -19.09
N ARG A 160 -4.74 -5.95 -19.96
CA ARG A 160 -5.29 -5.43 -21.22
C ARG A 160 -6.56 -4.58 -21.05
N ALA A 161 -7.18 -4.62 -19.87
CA ALA A 161 -8.27 -3.72 -19.52
C ALA A 161 -7.77 -2.69 -18.49
N PRO A 162 -7.09 -1.60 -18.92
CA PRO A 162 -6.55 -0.58 -18.01
C PRO A 162 -7.62 0.10 -17.14
N LEU A 163 -8.90 -0.13 -17.45
CA LEU A 163 -10.06 0.39 -16.73
C LEU A 163 -10.47 -0.48 -15.53
N GLN A 164 -9.99 -1.72 -15.40
CA GLN A 164 -10.38 -2.54 -14.27
C GLN A 164 -9.62 -2.13 -13.00
N PRO A 165 -10.35 -1.85 -11.89
CA PRO A 165 -9.71 -1.56 -10.62
C PRO A 165 -8.95 -2.80 -10.11
N SER A 166 -7.70 -2.59 -9.70
CA SER A 166 -6.94 -3.58 -8.90
C SER A 166 -7.25 -3.38 -7.42
N PHE A 167 -7.31 -4.47 -6.67
CA PHE A 167 -7.44 -4.45 -5.21
C PHE A 167 -6.26 -5.14 -4.49
N ARG A 168 -5.16 -5.42 -5.19
CA ARG A 168 -3.99 -6.13 -4.63
C ARG A 168 -3.36 -5.41 -3.44
N ARG A 169 -3.18 -4.08 -3.51
CA ARG A 169 -2.64 -3.32 -2.37
C ARG A 169 -3.62 -3.30 -1.21
N MET A 170 -4.90 -3.09 -1.50
CA MET A 170 -5.97 -3.11 -0.52
C MET A 170 -5.97 -4.44 0.23
N PHE A 171 -6.00 -5.55 -0.51
CA PHE A 171 -6.00 -6.90 0.06
C PHE A 171 -4.75 -7.16 0.91
N ALA A 172 -3.56 -6.81 0.44
CA ALA A 172 -2.34 -6.97 1.25
C ALA A 172 -2.37 -6.17 2.56
N ILE A 173 -2.90 -4.94 2.55
CA ILE A 173 -3.07 -4.15 3.77
C ILE A 173 -4.02 -4.88 4.73
N LEU A 174 -5.14 -5.37 4.21
CA LEU A 174 -6.14 -6.11 4.99
C LEU A 174 -5.58 -7.40 5.59
N VAL A 175 -4.80 -8.17 4.83
CA VAL A 175 -4.08 -9.36 5.34
C VAL A 175 -3.12 -8.97 6.47
N MET A 176 -2.31 -7.93 6.30
CA MET A 176 -1.35 -7.48 7.33
C MET A 176 -2.00 -6.93 8.61
N ILE A 177 -3.27 -6.55 8.58
CA ILE A 177 -4.04 -6.16 9.78
C ILE A 177 -4.99 -7.27 10.24
N GLN A 178 -4.87 -8.49 9.69
CA GLN A 178 -5.68 -9.65 10.02
C GLN A 178 -7.19 -9.44 9.80
N GLN A 179 -7.56 -8.73 8.73
CA GLN A 179 -8.95 -8.48 8.32
C GLN A 179 -9.18 -8.75 6.82
N PRO A 180 -8.69 -9.87 6.23
CA PRO A 180 -8.84 -10.11 4.79
C PRO A 180 -10.29 -10.20 4.32
N GLN A 181 -11.23 -10.61 5.18
CA GLN A 181 -12.66 -10.71 4.86
C GLN A 181 -13.31 -9.36 4.50
N GLU A 182 -12.75 -8.25 4.98
CA GLU A 182 -13.27 -6.91 4.70
C GLU A 182 -13.13 -6.53 3.23
N ILE A 183 -12.30 -7.24 2.45
CA ILE A 183 -12.08 -6.93 1.03
C ILE A 183 -13.39 -6.94 0.23
N LEU A 184 -14.34 -7.81 0.57
CA LEU A 184 -15.64 -7.89 -0.09
C LEU A 184 -16.44 -6.58 0.10
N THR A 185 -16.32 -5.96 1.27
CA THR A 185 -16.91 -4.66 1.55
C THR A 185 -16.25 -3.55 0.71
N PHE A 186 -14.92 -3.57 0.57
CA PHE A 186 -14.20 -2.62 -0.28
C PHE A 186 -14.57 -2.75 -1.77
N ILE A 187 -14.68 -3.98 -2.27
CA ILE A 187 -15.14 -4.31 -3.62
C ILE A 187 -16.56 -3.77 -3.83
N ARG A 188 -17.51 -4.08 -2.93
CA ARG A 188 -18.90 -3.62 -3.02
C ARG A 188 -19.03 -2.10 -3.08
N HIS A 189 -18.15 -1.38 -2.39
CA HIS A 189 -18.13 0.08 -2.36
C HIS A 189 -17.19 0.70 -3.43
N ASN A 190 -16.62 -0.12 -4.31
CA ASN A 190 -15.69 0.27 -5.37
C ASN A 190 -14.58 1.20 -4.85
N ILE A 191 -13.93 0.78 -3.75
CA ILE A 191 -12.76 1.44 -3.17
C ILE A 191 -11.54 0.59 -3.51
N ALA A 192 -10.77 1.03 -4.49
CA ALA A 192 -9.70 0.23 -5.10
C ALA A 192 -8.31 0.78 -4.79
N ASP A 193 -7.27 0.14 -5.31
CA ASP A 193 -5.86 0.51 -5.07
C ASP A 193 -5.52 1.94 -5.50
N HIS A 194 -6.24 2.49 -6.49
CA HIS A 194 -6.03 3.85 -6.99
C HIS A 194 -6.64 4.93 -6.07
N ASP A 195 -7.56 4.55 -5.17
CA ASP A 195 -8.09 5.45 -4.13
C ASP A 195 -7.09 5.64 -2.97
N LEU A 196 -6.08 4.78 -2.86
CA LEU A 196 -5.02 4.90 -1.88
C LEU A 196 -4.06 6.04 -2.25
N PRO A 197 -3.57 6.82 -1.26
CA PRO A 197 -3.84 6.69 0.17
C PRO A 197 -5.16 7.36 0.59
N LEU A 198 -5.86 6.72 1.51
CA LEU A 198 -6.95 7.35 2.25
C LEU A 198 -6.37 8.39 3.22
N VAL A 199 -7.05 9.52 3.34
CA VAL A 199 -6.61 10.68 4.14
C VAL A 199 -7.33 10.68 5.48
N ARG A 200 -6.56 10.87 6.54
CA ARG A 200 -7.07 11.01 7.91
C ARG A 200 -7.74 12.38 8.09
N VAL A 201 -9.01 12.38 8.50
CA VAL A 201 -9.78 13.59 8.81
C VAL A 201 -10.10 13.60 10.31
N ARG A 202 -9.95 14.78 10.94
CA ARG A 202 -10.31 15.01 12.34
C ARG A 202 -11.79 15.34 12.43
N HIS A 203 -12.55 14.58 13.20
CA HIS A 203 -13.91 14.97 13.55
C HIS A 203 -13.84 16.02 14.68
N GLY A 204 -14.50 17.17 14.50
CA GLY A 204 -14.27 18.38 15.31
C GLY A 204 -14.32 18.21 16.83
N ASN A 205 -15.09 17.23 17.34
CA ASN A 205 -15.48 17.23 18.76
C ASN A 205 -15.15 15.93 19.52
N LYS A 206 -14.66 14.86 18.86
CA LYS A 206 -14.62 13.52 19.50
C LYS A 206 -13.24 12.86 19.57
N GLY A 207 -12.17 13.51 19.10
CA GLY A 207 -10.82 12.91 19.05
C GLY A 207 -10.70 11.67 18.13
N ALA A 208 -11.83 11.13 17.66
CA ALA A 208 -11.90 10.09 16.67
C ALA A 208 -11.46 10.64 15.31
N HIS A 209 -10.65 9.83 14.64
CA HIS A 209 -10.24 10.09 13.27
C HIS A 209 -10.86 9.05 12.37
N GLU A 210 -11.21 9.49 11.17
CA GLU A 210 -11.73 8.64 10.11
C GLU A 210 -10.85 8.76 8.88
N LEU A 211 -10.85 7.72 8.04
CA LEU A 211 -10.18 7.74 6.74
C LEU A 211 -11.20 8.04 5.65
N ARG A 212 -10.85 8.94 4.74
CA ARG A 212 -11.69 9.32 3.59
C ARG A 212 -10.88 9.30 2.31
N ARG A 213 -11.57 9.16 1.16
CA ARG A 213 -10.91 9.31 -0.15
C ARG A 213 -10.38 10.73 -0.29
N LYS A 214 -9.18 10.86 -0.85
CA LYS A 214 -8.59 12.18 -1.11
C LYS A 214 -9.45 13.03 -2.06
N THR A 215 -10.10 12.39 -3.02
CA THR A 215 -10.98 13.02 -4.02
C THR A 215 -12.34 13.40 -3.46
N GLN A 216 -12.79 12.74 -2.38
CA GLN A 216 -14.11 12.95 -1.77
C GLN A 216 -13.96 13.11 -0.24
N PRO A 217 -13.31 14.18 0.24
CA PRO A 217 -12.99 14.35 1.65
C PRO A 217 -14.21 14.60 2.53
N HIS A 218 -15.39 14.86 1.95
CA HIS A 218 -16.65 15.05 2.68
C HIS A 218 -17.44 13.74 2.83
N LYS A 219 -17.11 12.70 2.06
CA LYS A 219 -17.85 11.43 2.07
C LYS A 219 -17.20 10.45 3.03
N THR A 220 -18.00 9.92 3.96
CA THR A 220 -17.59 8.84 4.86
C THR A 220 -17.51 7.52 4.10
N LEU A 221 -16.58 6.64 4.50
CA LEU A 221 -16.44 5.31 3.89
C LEU A 221 -17.23 4.31 4.71
N GLU A 222 -18.36 3.86 4.16
CA GLU A 222 -19.21 2.86 4.84
C GLU A 222 -18.46 1.55 5.12
N CYS A 223 -17.46 1.18 4.31
CA CYS A 223 -16.64 -0.02 4.54
C CYS A 223 -15.76 0.06 5.81
N LEU A 224 -15.52 1.26 6.35
CA LEU A 224 -14.75 1.46 7.57
C LEU A 224 -15.65 1.72 8.78
N LYS A 225 -16.97 1.70 8.59
CA LYS A 225 -17.92 1.95 9.65
C LYS A 225 -17.88 0.80 10.65
N GLY A 226 -17.71 1.13 11.92
CA GLY A 226 -17.59 0.13 13.00
C GLY A 226 -16.16 -0.36 13.24
N TRP A 227 -15.19 0.05 12.42
CA TRP A 227 -13.79 -0.26 12.70
C TRP A 227 -13.33 0.45 13.98
N SER A 228 -12.56 -0.27 14.80
CA SER A 228 -11.96 0.31 15.98
C SER A 228 -10.91 1.38 15.60
N PRO A 229 -10.66 2.39 16.44
CA PRO A 229 -9.59 3.36 16.21
C PRO A 229 -8.21 2.70 15.99
N PHE A 230 -7.97 1.55 16.62
CA PHE A 230 -6.77 0.75 16.41
C PHE A 230 -6.66 0.25 14.96
N LEU A 231 -7.72 -0.39 14.43
CA LEU A 231 -7.72 -0.87 13.05
C LEU A 231 -7.57 0.27 12.03
N VAL A 232 -8.24 1.41 12.27
CA VAL A 232 -8.11 2.59 11.43
C VAL A 232 -6.66 3.11 11.41
N ASN A 233 -6.00 3.20 12.56
CA ASN A 233 -4.59 3.60 12.65
C ASN A 233 -3.64 2.58 12.00
N SER A 234 -3.88 1.28 12.20
CA SER A 234 -3.09 0.20 11.59
C SER A 234 -3.21 0.23 10.08
N PHE A 235 -4.43 0.35 9.55
CA PHE A 235 -4.66 0.49 8.11
C PHE A 235 -3.96 1.73 7.56
N GLU A 236 -4.09 2.88 8.23
CA GLU A 236 -3.38 4.10 7.86
C GLU A 236 -1.86 3.86 7.79
N GLU A 237 -1.28 3.16 8.77
CA GLU A 237 0.14 2.84 8.77
C GLU A 237 0.52 1.93 7.59
N TYR A 238 -0.23 0.85 7.37
CA TYR A 238 0.13 -0.15 6.35
C TYR A 238 -0.10 0.34 4.93
N GLN A 239 -1.11 1.16 4.64
CA GLN A 239 -1.26 1.76 3.30
C GLN A 239 -0.01 2.58 2.92
N TRP A 240 0.68 3.14 3.91
CA TRP A 240 1.90 3.88 3.68
C TRP A 240 3.12 3.01 3.45
N LYS A 241 3.15 1.79 4.01
CA LYS A 241 4.20 0.80 3.76
C LYS A 241 4.07 0.20 2.34
N THR A 242 2.85 0.02 1.86
CA THR A 242 2.56 -0.54 0.51
C THR A 242 2.54 0.53 -0.60
N SER A 243 2.27 1.79 -0.26
CA SER A 243 2.25 2.90 -1.23
C SER A 243 3.56 3.69 -1.31
N ALA A 244 4.60 3.27 -0.58
CA ALA A 244 5.90 3.93 -0.55
C ALA A 244 6.65 3.78 -1.88
N ARG A 245 6.19 4.46 -2.91
CA ARG A 245 7.03 4.82 -4.04
C ARG A 245 8.11 5.76 -3.48
N ARG A 246 9.40 5.48 -3.72
CA ARG A 246 10.65 6.10 -3.18
C ARG A 246 10.68 7.62 -2.88
N ARG A 247 9.68 8.41 -3.26
CA ARG A 247 9.62 9.88 -3.13
C ARG A 247 9.32 10.38 -1.71
N ARG A 248 9.03 9.49 -0.75
CA ARG A 248 8.58 9.89 0.60
C ARG A 248 9.67 10.37 1.56
N LEU A 249 10.93 10.35 1.13
CA LEU A 249 12.04 10.91 1.90
C LEU A 249 12.12 12.45 1.86
N ARG A 250 11.41 13.14 0.94
CA ARG A 250 11.56 14.61 0.79
C ARG A 250 10.56 15.51 1.52
N ARG A 251 9.39 15.03 1.98
CA ARG A 251 8.30 15.93 2.45
C ARG A 251 8.02 15.98 3.96
N ARG A 252 8.65 15.14 4.80
CA ARG A 252 8.47 15.21 6.27
C ARG A 252 9.59 15.96 7.02
N GLY A 253 10.33 16.85 6.36
CA GLY A 253 11.38 17.64 7.04
C GLY A 253 12.53 16.80 7.62
N TRP A 254 12.74 15.58 7.12
CA TRP A 254 13.94 14.79 7.41
C TRP A 254 15.10 15.36 6.58
N ASN A 255 15.63 16.50 6.99
CA ASN A 255 16.84 17.10 6.43
C ASN A 255 18.08 16.33 6.89
N ARG A 256 18.30 15.12 6.37
CA ARG A 256 19.64 14.53 6.31
C ARG A 256 19.87 13.94 4.92
N PRO A 257 20.94 14.34 4.22
CA PRO A 257 21.33 13.70 2.97
C PRO A 257 21.85 12.31 3.33
N VAL A 258 21.10 11.28 2.96
CA VAL A 258 21.65 9.92 2.94
C VAL A 258 21.43 9.40 1.52
N GLU A 259 22.47 9.53 0.71
CA GLU A 259 22.65 8.72 -0.48
C GLU A 259 22.81 7.27 0.00
N SER A 260 21.71 6.53 0.09
CA SER A 260 21.78 5.08 0.21
C SER A 260 20.97 4.47 -0.93
N ILE A 261 21.74 4.10 -1.93
CA ILE A 261 21.37 3.35 -3.11
C ILE A 261 20.99 1.94 -2.67
N CYS A 262 19.69 1.63 -2.62
CA CYS A 262 19.23 0.25 -2.72
C CYS A 262 19.03 -0.06 -4.21
N PHE A 263 20.13 -0.35 -4.92
CA PHE A 263 20.10 -1.02 -6.21
C PHE A 263 20.48 -2.49 -5.98
N GLY A 264 19.60 -3.39 -6.43
CA GLY A 264 19.81 -4.81 -6.66
C GLY A 264 20.79 -5.56 -5.75
N SER A 265 20.30 -6.15 -4.66
CA SER A 265 20.96 -7.33 -4.10
C SER A 265 20.53 -8.56 -4.90
N THR A 266 21.10 -8.71 -6.09
CA THR A 266 21.28 -10.05 -6.67
C THR A 266 22.43 -10.66 -5.87
N LEU A 267 22.08 -11.39 -4.81
CA LEU A 267 23.05 -12.11 -3.99
C LEU A 267 23.59 -13.29 -4.82
N PHE A 268 24.66 -13.06 -5.58
CA PHE A 268 25.52 -14.15 -6.01
C PHE A 268 26.13 -14.76 -4.74
N GLN A 269 25.83 -16.03 -4.48
CA GLN A 269 26.57 -16.82 -3.50
C GLN A 269 27.96 -17.08 -4.09
N THR A 270 28.95 -16.30 -3.69
CA THR A 270 30.36 -16.62 -3.92
C THR A 270 30.79 -17.65 -2.90
N THR A 271 31.08 -18.85 -3.37
CA THR A 271 31.74 -19.93 -2.64
C THR A 271 33.12 -19.49 -2.15
N ASP A 272 33.42 -19.84 -0.89
CA ASP A 272 34.67 -19.61 -0.20
C ASP A 272 35.90 -20.12 -0.97
N ALA A 273 36.90 -19.26 -1.12
CA ALA A 273 38.29 -19.66 -1.33
C ALA A 273 39.19 -18.78 -0.44
N PRO A 274 40.10 -19.36 0.38
CA PRO A 274 40.95 -18.58 1.26
C PRO A 274 42.28 -18.23 0.60
N GLY A 275 42.71 -16.98 0.80
CA GLY A 275 44.13 -16.63 0.84
C GLY A 275 44.62 -15.65 -0.24
N ALA A 276 44.85 -14.40 0.16
CA ALA A 276 46.08 -13.67 -0.13
C ALA A 276 46.06 -12.29 0.56
N TYR A 277 47.17 -11.96 1.21
CA TYR A 277 47.50 -10.66 1.80
C TYR A 277 47.97 -9.66 0.73
N LEU A 278 48.16 -8.39 1.15
CA LEU A 278 48.76 -7.22 0.44
C LEU A 278 47.69 -6.30 -0.19
N THR A 279 47.71 -4.97 -0.11
CA THR A 279 48.67 -3.96 0.41
C THR A 279 47.90 -2.64 0.56
N SER A 280 48.28 -1.82 1.54
CA SER A 280 47.75 -0.50 1.78
C SER A 280 48.22 0.52 0.74
N GLU A 281 47.30 1.10 -0.04
CA GLU A 281 47.56 2.31 -0.82
C GLU A 281 46.76 3.51 -0.31
N THR A 282 47.50 4.58 -0.08
CA THR A 282 47.09 5.89 0.44
C THR A 282 46.46 6.73 -0.67
N MET A 283 45.18 7.09 -0.54
CA MET A 283 44.50 8.02 -1.44
C MET A 283 44.57 9.48 -0.91
N PRO A 284 44.79 10.48 -1.78
CA PRO A 284 44.87 11.89 -1.38
C PRO A 284 43.48 12.53 -1.17
N ARG A 285 43.37 13.31 -0.10
CA ARG A 285 42.23 14.17 0.23
C ARG A 285 42.08 15.31 -0.79
N LEU A 286 40.98 15.33 -1.53
CA LEU A 286 40.50 16.52 -2.23
C LEU A 286 39.50 17.28 -1.33
N LYS A 287 39.78 18.56 -1.07
CA LYS A 287 38.90 19.51 -0.40
C LYS A 287 37.89 20.10 -1.40
N PRO A 288 36.59 20.09 -1.13
CA PRO A 288 35.65 20.89 -1.91
C PRO A 288 35.52 22.30 -1.29
N THR A 289 35.96 23.31 -2.04
CA THR A 289 35.65 24.72 -1.80
C THR A 289 34.33 25.04 -2.53
N PHE A 290 33.26 25.28 -1.78
CA PHE A 290 32.01 25.82 -2.34
C PHE A 290 31.58 27.04 -1.53
N ALA A 291 31.58 28.20 -2.17
CA ALA A 291 30.97 29.43 -1.69
C ALA A 291 29.55 29.56 -2.29
N PRO A 292 28.54 30.01 -1.53
CA PRO A 292 27.24 30.36 -2.10
C PRO A 292 27.11 31.88 -2.29
N SER A 293 26.98 32.31 -3.55
CA SER A 293 26.52 33.64 -3.92
C SER A 293 25.01 33.74 -3.74
N ARG A 294 24.54 34.61 -2.84
CA ARG A 294 23.13 34.99 -2.70
C ARG A 294 22.75 36.02 -3.77
N PRO A 295 21.69 35.82 -4.56
CA PRO A 295 21.08 36.91 -5.33
C PRO A 295 20.20 37.77 -4.42
N GLN A 296 20.39 39.09 -4.49
CA GLN A 296 19.53 40.08 -3.85
C GLN A 296 18.21 40.22 -4.62
N VAL A 297 17.10 40.20 -3.89
CA VAL A 297 15.75 40.47 -4.40
C VAL A 297 15.51 41.99 -4.37
N PRO A 298 15.09 42.62 -5.48
CA PRO A 298 14.81 44.05 -5.51
C PRO A 298 13.48 44.37 -4.80
N GLN A 299 13.52 45.33 -3.88
CA GLN A 299 12.33 45.89 -3.24
C GLN A 299 11.52 46.73 -4.25
N ARG A 300 10.27 46.34 -4.50
CA ARG A 300 9.30 47.17 -5.22
C ARG A 300 8.71 48.22 -4.27
N ARG A 301 8.85 49.50 -4.63
CA ARG A 301 8.18 50.63 -3.98
C ARG A 301 6.70 50.64 -4.36
N ASN A 302 5.82 50.59 -3.37
CA ASN A 302 4.39 50.87 -3.54
C ASN A 302 4.20 52.39 -3.68
N THR A 303 3.65 52.81 -4.81
CA THR A 303 3.19 54.19 -5.05
C THR A 303 1.68 54.20 -4.86
N VAL A 304 1.20 54.97 -3.89
CA VAL A 304 -0.24 55.19 -3.63
C VAL A 304 -0.69 56.38 -4.48
N PRO A 305 -1.74 56.27 -5.31
CA PRO A 305 -2.32 57.43 -5.97
C PRO A 305 -3.18 58.22 -5.00
N ARG A 306 -2.94 59.54 -4.97
CA ARG A 306 -3.74 60.55 -4.28
C ARG A 306 -4.93 60.87 -5.20
N ALA A 307 -6.15 60.72 -4.71
CA ALA A 307 -7.35 61.15 -5.40
C ALA A 307 -7.61 62.63 -5.10
N ASP A 308 -7.90 63.39 -6.15
CA ASP A 308 -8.51 64.72 -6.11
C ASP A 308 -10.04 64.58 -6.14
#